data_AF-A0A822GWF0-F1
#
_entry.id   AF-A0A822GWF0-F1
#
_cell.length_a   1.000
_cell.length_b   1.000
_cell.length_c   1.000
_cell.angle_alpha   90.00
_cell.angle_beta   90.00
_cell.angle_gamma   90.00
#
_symmetry.space_group_name_H-M   'P 1'
#
loop_
_entity.id
_entity.type
_entity.pdbx_description
1 polymer ?
#
loop_
_entity_poly.entity_id
_entity_poly.type
_entity_poly.pdbx_seq_one_letter_code
_entity_poly.pdbx_strand_id
1 'polypeptide(L)'
;SNENMNRKIFQLHDLAFYIDSNIKKDNLLNHSYILILSNSIKIYLTHNYIRSALINRQQPRYELEWTFNELSLKSSIEQTRILSDVIRFINYANTHRRFINDPSRPNKKISKSSAKLWWRYITLVIIRTQNYLQIPISNEQTHTTTKGVG
;
A
#
# COMPACT_ATOMS: atom_id res chain seq x y z
N SER A 1 -23.43 -26.70 13.93
CA SER A 1 -22.37 -26.96 12.95
C SER A 1 -21.39 -25.80 13.00
N ASN A 2 -20.08 -26.06 12.88
CA ASN A 2 -19.00 -25.09 13.09
C ASN A 2 -19.05 -23.91 12.08
N GLU A 3 -19.62 -22.77 12.46
CA GLU A 3 -19.53 -21.51 11.69
C GLU A 3 -18.22 -20.72 11.93
N ASN A 4 -17.29 -21.27 12.72
CA ASN A 4 -16.19 -20.49 13.34
C ASN A 4 -14.78 -20.68 12.74
N MET A 5 -14.62 -21.16 11.51
CA MET A 5 -13.30 -21.22 10.87
C MET A 5 -13.17 -20.26 9.68
N ASN A 6 -13.04 -18.97 9.98
CA ASN A 6 -12.65 -17.95 9.00
C ASN A 6 -11.27 -17.34 9.26
N ARG A 7 -10.48 -17.95 10.15
CA ARG A 7 -9.11 -17.54 10.42
C ARG A 7 -8.14 -18.49 9.71
N LYS A 8 -7.30 -17.95 8.83
CA LYS A 8 -6.17 -18.64 8.21
C LYS A 8 -4.87 -18.15 8.81
N ILE A 9 -3.95 -19.07 9.05
CA ILE A 9 -2.63 -18.78 9.59
C ILE A 9 -1.62 -19.06 8.48
N PHE A 10 -0.81 -18.06 8.15
CA PHE A 10 0.31 -18.19 7.24
C PHE A 10 1.59 -18.03 8.04
N GLN A 11 2.53 -18.95 7.86
CA GLN A 11 3.86 -18.84 8.44
C GLN A 11 4.87 -18.67 7.30
N LEU A 12 5.59 -17.55 7.34
CA LEU A 12 6.63 -17.22 6.39
C LEU A 12 7.97 -17.35 7.08
N HIS A 13 8.92 -18.01 6.45
CA HIS A 13 10.28 -18.18 6.96
C HIS A 13 11.25 -17.43 6.06
N ASP A 14 12.34 -16.92 6.65
CA ASP A 14 13.49 -16.35 5.95
C ASP A 14 13.13 -15.27 4.92
N LEU A 15 12.14 -14.44 5.26
CA LEU A 15 11.72 -13.34 4.40
C LEU A 15 12.76 -12.22 4.45
N ALA A 16 13.33 -11.91 3.30
CA ALA A 16 14.26 -10.80 3.11
C ALA A 16 13.91 -10.02 1.85
N PHE A 17 14.17 -8.71 1.87
CA PHE A 17 14.04 -7.84 0.72
C PHE A 17 15.39 -7.17 0.45
N TYR A 18 15.77 -7.11 -0.82
CA TYR A 18 17.00 -6.48 -1.26
C TYR A 18 16.73 -5.47 -2.37
N ILE A 19 17.60 -4.47 -2.46
CA ILE A 19 17.60 -3.48 -3.53
C ILE A 19 19.04 -3.27 -3.97
N ASP A 20 19.33 -3.68 -5.19
CA ASP A 20 20.65 -3.54 -5.78
C ASP A 20 20.73 -2.17 -6.49
N SER A 21 21.55 -1.28 -5.95
CA SER A 21 21.75 0.08 -6.49
C SER A 21 22.83 0.15 -7.57
N ASN A 22 23.75 -0.82 -7.61
CA ASN A 22 24.86 -0.88 -8.56
C ASN A 22 24.96 -2.29 -9.16
N ILE A 23 24.17 -2.55 -10.20
CA ILE A 23 24.30 -3.78 -10.99
C ILE A 23 25.50 -3.62 -11.93
N LYS A 24 26.72 -3.76 -11.40
CA LYS A 24 27.86 -4.11 -12.26
C LYS A 24 27.67 -5.57 -12.65
N LYS A 25 27.71 -5.87 -13.95
CA LYS A 25 27.42 -7.19 -14.54
C LYS A 25 28.22 -8.35 -13.91
N ASP A 26 29.30 -8.08 -13.20
CA ASP A 26 30.22 -9.09 -12.69
C ASP A 26 29.98 -9.50 -11.22
N ASN A 27 29.09 -8.81 -10.49
CA ASN A 27 28.80 -9.08 -9.06
C ASN A 27 27.34 -9.49 -8.80
N LEU A 28 26.81 -10.42 -9.59
CA LEU A 28 25.43 -10.93 -9.45
C LEU A 28 25.15 -11.71 -8.15
N LEU A 29 26.18 -12.02 -7.36
CA LEU A 29 26.06 -12.92 -6.19
C LEU A 29 25.80 -12.21 -4.86
N ASN A 30 26.02 -10.88 -4.77
CA ASN A 30 25.88 -10.15 -3.51
C ASN A 30 24.71 -9.17 -3.56
N HIS A 31 23.57 -9.60 -3.04
CA HIS A 31 22.40 -8.75 -2.88
C HIS A 31 22.56 -7.77 -1.71
N SER A 32 22.12 -6.54 -1.93
CA SER A 32 22.11 -5.51 -0.89
C SER A 32 20.77 -5.53 -0.16
N TYR A 33 20.68 -6.36 0.88
CA TYR A 33 19.47 -6.53 1.68
C TYR A 33 19.11 -5.27 2.46
N ILE A 34 17.87 -4.80 2.27
CA ILE A 34 17.30 -3.65 2.97
C ILE A 34 16.47 -4.04 4.19
N LEU A 35 15.84 -5.22 4.13
CA LEU A 35 14.98 -5.74 5.16
C LEU A 35 15.34 -7.21 5.37
N ILE A 36 15.77 -7.54 6.58
CA ILE A 36 16.06 -8.91 6.97
C ILE A 36 15.24 -9.18 8.21
N LEU A 37 14.36 -10.18 8.13
CA LEU A 37 13.70 -10.71 9.30
C LEU A 37 14.56 -11.81 9.92
N SER A 38 14.82 -11.66 11.21
CA SER A 38 15.63 -12.62 11.97
C SER A 38 14.92 -13.98 12.17
N ASN A 39 13.60 -14.04 11.96
CA ASN A 39 12.74 -15.17 12.33
C ASN A 39 11.50 -15.29 11.42
N SER A 40 10.69 -16.33 11.67
CA SER A 40 9.42 -16.53 10.95
C SER A 40 8.37 -15.47 11.28
N ILE A 41 7.65 -14.98 10.27
CA ILE A 41 6.45 -14.16 10.44
C ILE A 41 5.25 -15.10 10.54
N LYS A 42 4.38 -14.89 11.52
CA LYS A 42 3.04 -15.46 11.51
C LYS A 42 2.04 -14.38 11.14
N ILE A 43 1.26 -14.65 10.11
CA ILE A 43 0.19 -13.79 9.62
C ILE A 43 -1.13 -14.49 9.89
N TYR A 44 -1.99 -13.85 10.66
CA TYR A 44 -3.35 -14.29 10.91
C TYR A 44 -4.28 -13.46 10.03
N LEU A 45 -4.95 -14.13 9.09
CA LEU A 45 -5.97 -13.54 8.24
C LEU A 45 -7.34 -13.99 8.70
N THR A 46 -8.17 -13.06 9.15
CA THR A 46 -9.57 -13.32 9.50
C THR A 46 -10.47 -12.74 8.43
N HIS A 47 -11.33 -13.56 7.83
CA HIS A 47 -12.32 -13.13 6.86
C HIS A 47 -13.72 -13.10 7.48
N ASN A 48 -14.23 -11.89 7.74
CA ASN A 48 -15.56 -11.73 8.34
C ASN A 48 -16.63 -11.87 7.24
N TYR A 49 -17.26 -13.05 7.14
CA TYR A 49 -18.30 -13.34 6.15
C TYR A 49 -19.55 -12.47 6.40
N ILE A 50 -19.69 -11.45 5.56
CA ILE A 50 -20.85 -10.68 5.05
C ILE A 50 -22.19 -10.69 5.82
N ARG A 51 -22.68 -11.79 6.41
CA ARG A 51 -23.91 -11.77 7.21
C ARG A 51 -23.77 -10.93 8.49
N SER A 52 -22.58 -10.86 9.09
CA SER A 52 -22.29 -9.97 10.22
C SER A 52 -21.88 -8.55 9.78
N ALA A 53 -21.15 -8.40 8.66
CA ALA A 53 -20.64 -7.09 8.19
C ALA A 53 -21.70 -6.21 7.50
N LEU A 54 -22.76 -6.79 6.92
CA LEU A 54 -23.90 -6.02 6.38
C LEU A 54 -24.83 -5.50 7.47
N ILE A 55 -24.95 -6.24 8.58
CA ILE A 55 -25.80 -5.89 9.72
C ILE A 55 -25.07 -4.93 10.67
N ASN A 56 -23.75 -5.08 10.79
CA ASN A 56 -22.92 -4.27 11.67
C ASN A 56 -21.76 -3.62 10.87
N ARG A 57 -22.01 -2.44 10.29
CA ARG A 57 -21.05 -1.66 9.47
C ARG A 57 -19.76 -1.26 10.21
N GLN A 58 -19.64 -1.60 11.49
CA GLN A 58 -18.48 -1.28 12.33
C GLN A 58 -17.36 -2.31 12.23
N GLN A 59 -17.62 -3.52 11.71
CA GLN A 59 -16.60 -4.57 11.63
C GLN A 59 -15.90 -4.61 10.26
N PRO A 60 -14.56 -4.65 10.23
CA PRO A 60 -13.81 -4.76 8.98
C PRO A 60 -14.03 -6.13 8.32
N ARG A 61 -14.13 -6.14 6.99
CA ARG A 61 -14.36 -7.38 6.20
C ARG A 61 -13.17 -8.35 6.26
N TYR A 62 -11.96 -7.81 6.33
CA TYR A 62 -10.73 -8.57 6.47
C TYR A 62 -9.94 -7.96 7.62
N GLU A 63 -9.50 -8.80 8.54
CA GLU A 63 -8.56 -8.42 9.59
C GLU A 63 -7.26 -9.18 9.37
N LEU A 64 -6.17 -8.48 9.56
CA LEU A 64 -4.84 -8.99 9.30
C LEU A 64 -3.95 -8.64 10.49
N GLU A 65 -3.50 -9.66 11.21
CA GLU A 65 -2.64 -9.51 12.39
C GLU A 65 -1.31 -10.19 12.09
N TRP A 66 -0.21 -9.45 12.23
CA TRP A 66 1.15 -9.93 11.94
C TRP A 66 1.96 -9.94 13.22
N THR A 67 2.60 -11.07 13.53
CA THR A 67 3.52 -11.20 14.66
C THR A 67 4.91 -11.58 14.16
N PHE A 68 5.91 -10.79 14.51
CA PHE A 68 7.31 -11.01 14.24
C PHE A 68 8.15 -10.50 15.41
N ASN A 69 9.30 -11.13 15.66
CA ASN A 69 10.11 -10.85 16.85
C ASN A 69 10.97 -9.60 16.67
N GLU A 70 11.70 -9.55 15.56
CA GLU A 70 12.66 -8.49 15.27
C GLU A 70 12.63 -8.19 13.77
N LEU A 71 12.63 -6.91 13.45
CA LEU A 71 12.66 -6.41 12.09
C LEU A 71 13.86 -5.47 11.96
N SER A 72 14.85 -5.86 11.17
CA SER A 72 16.00 -5.01 10.89
C SER A 72 15.83 -4.33 9.52
N LEU A 73 15.90 -3.00 9.52
CA LEU A 73 15.87 -2.17 8.32
C LEU A 73 17.21 -1.45 8.20
N LYS A 74 17.92 -1.67 7.09
CA LYS A 74 19.20 -1.02 6.78
C LYS A 74 19.20 -0.59 5.33
N SER A 75 19.20 0.72 5.06
CA SER A 75 19.14 1.24 3.70
C SER A 75 20.19 2.33 3.44
N SER A 76 20.87 2.26 2.30
CA SER A 76 21.73 3.33 1.79
C SER A 76 20.90 4.48 1.19
N ILE A 77 21.55 5.64 0.96
CA ILE A 77 20.89 6.79 0.33
C ILE A 77 20.42 6.47 -1.11
N GLU A 78 21.20 5.70 -1.85
CA GLU A 78 20.87 5.23 -3.20
C GLU A 78 19.66 4.29 -3.18
N GLN A 79 19.63 3.35 -2.23
CA GLN A 79 18.49 2.44 -2.06
C GLN A 79 17.22 3.20 -1.69
N THR A 80 17.32 4.22 -0.84
CA THR A 80 16.19 5.11 -0.50
C THR A 80 15.68 5.88 -1.71
N ARG A 81 16.57 6.34 -2.60
CA ARG A 81 16.14 6.99 -3.87
C ARG A 81 15.40 6.01 -4.78
N ILE A 82 15.93 4.81 -4.96
CA ILE A 82 15.27 3.76 -5.74
C ILE A 82 13.89 3.43 -5.15
N LEU A 83 13.79 3.27 -3.83
CA LEU A 83 12.50 3.06 -3.14
C LEU A 83 11.51 4.20 -3.41
N SER A 84 11.96 5.45 -3.35
CA SER A 84 11.12 6.62 -3.62
C SER A 84 10.58 6.61 -5.06
N ASP A 85 11.42 6.29 -6.04
CA ASP A 85 11.01 6.19 -7.44
C ASP A 85 10.06 5.00 -7.68
N VAL A 86 10.30 3.86 -7.02
CA VAL A 86 9.39 2.69 -7.06
C VAL A 86 8.03 3.05 -6.46
N ILE A 87 7.98 3.74 -5.32
CA ILE A 87 6.73 4.20 -4.70
C ILE A 87 5.98 5.14 -5.66
N ARG A 88 6.69 6.10 -6.27
CA ARG A 88 6.10 7.02 -7.26
C ARG A 88 5.54 6.26 -8.46
N PHE A 89 6.26 5.26 -8.97
CA PHE A 89 5.83 4.43 -10.07
C PHE A 89 4.58 3.60 -9.72
N ILE A 90 4.55 2.96 -8.54
CA ILE A 90 3.38 2.20 -8.08
C ILE A 90 2.15 3.11 -7.96
N ASN A 91 2.32 4.31 -7.38
CA ASN A 91 1.24 5.28 -7.27
C ASN A 91 0.73 5.74 -8.64
N TYR A 92 1.65 6.01 -9.58
CA TYR A 92 1.31 6.32 -10.96
C TYR A 92 0.52 5.17 -11.62
N ALA A 93 1.03 3.93 -11.54
CA ALA A 93 0.41 2.75 -12.15
C ALA A 93 -1.00 2.47 -11.58
N ASN A 94 -1.18 2.57 -10.26
CA ASN A 94 -2.47 2.41 -9.60
C ASN A 94 -3.47 3.48 -10.03
N THR A 95 -3.02 4.74 -10.09
CA THR A 95 -3.83 5.87 -10.53
C THR A 95 -4.22 5.74 -12.00
N HIS A 96 -3.26 5.37 -12.85
CA HIS A 96 -3.47 5.13 -14.26
C HIS A 96 -4.46 3.98 -14.51
N ARG A 97 -4.34 2.87 -13.78
CA ARG A 97 -5.30 1.75 -13.86
C ARG A 97 -6.71 2.18 -13.47
N ARG A 98 -6.86 3.04 -12.45
CA ARG A 98 -8.16 3.62 -12.08
C ARG A 98 -8.74 4.46 -13.20
N PHE A 99 -7.93 5.27 -13.90
CA PHE A 99 -8.40 6.07 -15.04
C PHE A 99 -8.71 5.23 -16.27
N ILE A 100 -7.98 4.14 -16.51
CA ILE A 100 -8.30 3.26 -17.64
C ILE A 100 -9.68 2.62 -17.43
N ASN A 101 -9.95 2.18 -16.21
CA ASN A 101 -11.16 1.47 -15.82
C ASN A 101 -12.27 2.40 -15.32
N ASP A 102 -12.11 3.72 -15.46
CA ASP A 102 -13.09 4.69 -15.00
C ASP A 102 -14.34 4.61 -15.90
N PRO A 103 -15.53 4.33 -15.36
CA PRO A 103 -16.75 4.25 -16.16
C PRO A 103 -17.14 5.59 -16.81
N SER A 104 -16.61 6.72 -16.30
CA SER A 104 -16.79 8.04 -16.90
C SER A 104 -15.83 8.34 -18.05
N ARG A 105 -14.88 7.44 -18.34
CA ARG A 105 -13.98 7.56 -19.48
C ARG A 105 -14.76 7.45 -20.79
N PRO A 106 -14.60 8.39 -21.74
CA PRO A 106 -15.26 8.29 -23.03
C PRO A 106 -14.78 7.07 -23.83
N ASN A 107 -15.72 6.25 -24.31
CA ASN A 107 -15.43 5.08 -25.16
C ASN A 107 -14.97 5.48 -26.59
N LYS A 108 -15.33 6.67 -27.06
CA LYS A 108 -14.95 7.17 -28.39
C LYS A 108 -13.51 7.69 -28.36
N LYS A 109 -12.72 7.33 -29.37
CA LYS A 109 -11.37 7.90 -29.59
C LYS A 109 -11.42 9.44 -29.63
N ILE A 110 -10.31 10.07 -29.28
CA ILE A 110 -10.18 11.53 -29.29
C ILE A 110 -10.36 12.03 -30.74
N SER A 111 -11.31 12.95 -30.93
CA SER A 111 -11.63 13.58 -32.20
C SER A 111 -12.33 14.91 -31.93
N LYS A 112 -12.52 15.74 -32.96
CA LYS A 112 -13.26 17.02 -32.83
C LYS A 112 -14.67 16.82 -32.25
N SER A 113 -15.35 15.73 -32.60
CA SER A 113 -16.71 15.41 -32.13
C SER A 113 -16.76 14.91 -30.68
N SER A 114 -15.68 14.30 -30.19
CA SER A 114 -15.59 13.75 -28.82
C SER A 114 -14.79 14.64 -27.86
N ALA A 115 -14.20 15.73 -28.35
CA ALA A 115 -13.34 16.63 -27.58
C ALA A 115 -14.03 17.17 -26.31
N LYS A 116 -15.30 17.55 -26.38
CA LYS A 116 -16.06 18.05 -25.21
C LYS A 116 -16.21 16.98 -24.10
N LEU A 117 -16.41 15.72 -24.47
CA LEU A 117 -16.52 14.61 -23.51
C LEU A 117 -15.16 14.29 -22.88
N TRP A 118 -14.09 14.29 -23.70
CA TRP A 118 -12.73 14.13 -23.21
C TRP A 118 -12.29 15.26 -22.29
N TRP A 119 -12.63 16.51 -22.61
CA TRP A 119 -12.37 17.64 -21.74
C TRP A 119 -13.05 17.50 -20.38
N ARG A 120 -14.35 17.17 -20.35
CA ARG A 120 -15.08 16.91 -19.11
C ARG A 120 -14.43 15.80 -18.28
N TYR A 121 -14.04 14.71 -18.95
CA TYR A 121 -13.37 13.60 -18.29
C TYR A 121 -12.02 14.01 -17.69
N ILE A 122 -11.18 14.73 -18.44
CA ILE A 122 -9.89 15.24 -17.96
C ILE A 122 -10.08 16.17 -16.75
N THR A 123 -11.07 17.08 -16.79
CA THR A 123 -11.39 17.95 -15.64
C THR A 123 -11.78 17.15 -14.40
N LEU A 124 -12.62 16.11 -14.56
CA LEU A 124 -12.98 15.22 -13.44
C LEU A 124 -11.76 14.47 -12.89
N VAL A 125 -10.88 14.00 -13.76
CA VAL A 125 -9.62 13.35 -13.38
C VAL A 125 -8.76 14.29 -12.55
N ILE A 126 -8.55 15.53 -13.00
CA ILE A 126 -7.75 16.54 -12.29
C ILE A 126 -8.33 16.82 -10.90
N ILE A 127 -9.63 17.11 -10.80
CA ILE A 127 -10.31 17.39 -9.53
C ILE A 127 -10.16 16.20 -8.57
N ARG A 128 -10.38 14.97 -9.06
CA ARG A 128 -10.22 13.75 -8.25
C ARG A 128 -8.78 13.61 -7.75
N THR A 129 -7.79 13.77 -8.63
CA THR A 129 -6.37 13.68 -8.22
C THR A 129 -5.99 14.72 -7.17
N GLN A 130 -6.47 15.96 -7.30
CA GLN A 130 -6.19 17.01 -6.33
C GLN A 130 -6.78 16.69 -4.96
N ASN A 131 -8.03 16.20 -4.91
CA ASN A 131 -8.67 15.79 -3.67
C ASN A 131 -7.99 14.56 -3.02
N TYR A 132 -7.44 13.63 -3.82
CA TYR A 132 -6.71 12.48 -3.30
C TYR A 132 -5.33 12.82 -2.74
N LEU A 133 -4.68 13.88 -3.23
CA LEU A 133 -3.39 14.34 -2.72
C LEU A 133 -3.52 15.19 -1.45
N GLN A 134 -4.74 15.59 -1.09
CA GLN A 134 -5.07 16.38 0.11
C GLN A 134 -5.49 15.51 1.31
N ILE A 135 -5.01 14.26 1.44
CA ILE A 135 -5.28 13.49 2.66
C ILE A 135 -4.71 14.27 3.85
N PRO A 136 -5.53 14.70 4.82
CA PRO A 136 -5.02 15.38 6.00
C PRO A 136 -4.14 14.39 6.76
N ILE A 137 -2.90 14.79 7.03
CA ILE A 137 -2.06 14.14 8.04
C ILE A 137 -2.86 14.24 9.34
N SER A 138 -3.27 13.10 9.90
CA SER A 138 -3.91 13.08 11.21
C SER A 138 -2.90 13.59 12.24
N ASN A 139 -3.04 14.85 12.63
CA ASN A 139 -2.36 15.41 13.80
C ASN A 139 -3.01 14.79 15.05
N GLU A 140 -2.78 13.51 15.32
CA GLU A 140 -2.95 12.99 16.67
C GLU A 140 -1.79 13.52 17.50
N GLN A 141 -2.12 14.55 18.26
CA GLN A 141 -1.26 15.20 19.23
C GLN A 141 -0.75 14.16 20.24
N THR A 142 0.56 13.96 20.26
CA THR A 142 1.29 13.40 21.39
C THR A 142 0.97 14.18 22.66
N HIS A 143 0.08 13.67 23.50
CA HIS A 143 0.04 14.04 24.92
C HIS A 143 1.24 13.41 25.61
N THR A 144 2.37 14.11 25.64
CA THR A 144 3.42 13.85 26.62
C THR A 144 3.01 14.47 27.95
N THR A 145 2.47 13.66 28.85
CA THR A 145 2.34 14.03 30.27
C THR A 145 3.71 13.91 30.91
N THR A 146 4.43 15.02 31.05
CA THR A 146 5.57 15.14 31.95
C THR A 146 5.04 15.12 33.39
N LYS A 147 5.24 14.00 34.09
CA LYS A 147 5.18 13.97 35.55
C LYS A 147 6.36 14.79 36.08
N GLY A 148 6.07 15.97 36.63
CA GLY A 148 7.00 16.70 37.47
C GLY A 148 7.20 15.93 38.77
N VAL A 149 8.47 15.65 39.07
CA VAL A 149 8.95 15.33 40.41
C VAL A 149 9.09 16.67 41.13
N GLY A 150 8.45 16.79 42.29
CA GLY A 150 8.47 17.94 43.18
C GLY A 150 7.53 17.69 44.35
#